data_AF-A0A2M8EPY9-F1
#
_entry.id   AF-A0A2M8EPY9-F1
#
_cell.length_a   1.000
_cell.length_b   1.000
_cell.length_c   1.000
_cell.angle_alpha   90.00
_cell.angle_beta   90.00
_cell.angle_gamma   90.00
#
_symmetry.space_group_name_H-M   'P 1'
#
loop_
_entity.id
_entity.type
_entity.pdbx_description
1 polymer ?
#
loop_
_entity_poly.entity_id
_entity_poly.type
_entity_poly.pdbx_seq_one_letter_code
_entity_poly.pdbx_strand_id
1 'polypeptide(L)'
;MWFWRIVIGLLVIALGLSMVWKTDFYLRALGMVSWAERNLGGGGTRLFYKLLGILIIFVGMMITTNLFDKFMTWLVGGLFG
;
A
#
# COMPACT_ATOMS: atom_id res chain seq x y z
N MET A 1 19.01 12.87 -8.02
CA MET A 1 18.41 13.46 -6.80
C MET A 1 17.96 12.33 -5.86
N TRP A 2 18.92 11.74 -5.12
CA TRP A 2 18.72 10.54 -4.30
C TRP A 2 17.89 10.81 -3.02
N PHE A 3 18.01 12.01 -2.47
CA PHE A 3 17.37 12.41 -1.21
C PHE A 3 15.82 12.45 -1.31
N TRP A 4 15.27 13.07 -2.37
CA TRP A 4 13.82 13.20 -2.54
C TRP A 4 13.08 11.86 -2.60
N ARG A 5 13.72 10.82 -3.15
CA ARG A 5 13.13 9.47 -3.23
C ARG A 5 12.96 8.84 -1.86
N ILE A 6 13.96 8.98 -0.98
CA ILE A 6 13.91 8.46 0.39
C ILE A 6 12.82 9.18 1.19
N VAL A 7 12.73 10.51 1.03
CA VAL A 7 11.69 11.31 1.70
C VAL A 7 10.29 10.90 1.23
N ILE A 8 10.08 10.76 -0.09
CA ILE A 8 8.78 10.32 -0.64
C ILE A 8 8.45 8.90 -0.18
N GLY A 9 9.41 7.97 -0.23
CA GLY A 9 9.22 6.60 0.23
C GLY A 9 8.83 6.52 1.72
N LEU A 10 9.50 7.31 2.57
CA LEU A 10 9.14 7.44 3.99
C LEU A 10 7.74 8.01 4.20
N LEU A 11 7.33 9.02 3.43
CA LEU A 11 5.98 9.58 3.49
C LEU A 11 4.92 8.54 3.09
N VAL A 12 5.20 7.73 2.07
CA VAL A 12 4.30 6.64 1.63
C VAL A 12 4.21 5.55 2.71
N ILE A 13 5.32 5.17 3.33
CA ILE A 13 5.33 4.23 4.47
C ILE A 13 4.50 4.80 5.64
N ALA A 14 4.70 6.08 5.98
CA ALA A 14 3.96 6.75 7.04
C ALA A 14 2.45 6.78 6.75
N LEU A 15 2.06 7.02 5.50
CA LEU A 15 0.67 6.94 5.06
C LEU A 15 0.11 5.52 5.21
N GLY A 16 0.82 4.50 4.73
CA GLY A 16 0.41 3.11 4.89
C GLY A 16 0.26 2.69 6.36
N LEU A 17 1.21 3.10 7.22
CA LEU A 17 1.14 2.90 8.68
C LEU A 17 -0.07 3.59 9.29
N SER A 18 -0.36 4.83 8.89
CA SER A 18 -1.54 5.56 9.37
C SER A 18 -2.84 4.83 9.00
N MET A 19 -2.87 4.17 7.84
CA MET A 19 -4.03 3.41 7.35
C MET A 19 -4.24 2.10 8.14
N VAL A 20 -3.14 1.44 8.52
CA VAL A 20 -3.18 0.24 9.38
C VAL A 20 -3.54 0.60 10.82
N TRP A 21 -3.01 1.71 11.35
CA TRP A 21 -3.20 2.10 12.75
C TRP A 21 -4.56 2.76 13.00
N LYS A 22 -5.00 3.64 12.09
CA LYS A 22 -6.29 4.34 12.16
C LYS A 22 -7.32 3.78 11.19
N THR A 23 -7.43 2.46 11.09
CA THR A 23 -8.38 1.81 10.16
C THR A 23 -9.83 2.29 10.36
N ASP A 24 -10.26 2.54 11.59
CA ASP A 24 -11.63 3.03 11.86
C ASP A 24 -11.87 4.44 11.32
N PHE A 25 -10.84 5.29 11.20
CA PHE A 25 -10.96 6.59 10.54
C PHE A 25 -11.26 6.40 9.05
N TYR A 26 -10.51 5.54 8.38
CA TYR A 26 -10.70 5.25 6.96
C TYR A 26 -12.02 4.51 6.70
N LEU A 27 -12.42 3.61 7.59
CA LEU A 27 -13.72 2.93 7.49
C LEU A 27 -14.88 3.91 7.65
N ARG A 28 -14.80 4.90 8.55
CA ARG A 28 -15.83 5.94 8.70
C ARG A 28 -15.83 6.92 7.53
N ALA A 29 -14.67 7.22 6.95
CA ALA A 29 -14.54 8.16 5.84
C ALA A 29 -14.94 7.56 4.48
N LEU A 30 -14.58 6.31 4.22
CA LEU A 30 -14.78 5.62 2.93
C LEU A 30 -15.98 4.65 2.95
N GLY A 31 -16.43 4.24 4.13
CA GLY A 31 -17.57 3.36 4.31
C GLY A 31 -17.23 1.87 4.27
N MET A 32 -18.28 1.04 4.24
CA MET A 32 -18.16 -0.42 4.15
C MET A 32 -17.96 -0.86 2.70
N VAL A 33 -17.05 -1.80 2.47
CA VAL A 33 -16.79 -2.36 1.14
C VAL A 33 -17.53 -3.68 1.02
N SER A 34 -18.57 -3.71 0.17
CA SER A 34 -19.44 -4.88 -0.02
C SER A 34 -18.68 -6.11 -0.54
N TRP A 35 -17.66 -5.92 -1.39
CA TRP A 35 -16.77 -7.00 -1.82
C TRP A 35 -15.98 -7.58 -0.64
N ALA A 36 -15.50 -6.73 0.28
CA ALA A 36 -14.71 -7.15 1.41
C ALA A 36 -15.55 -7.91 2.43
N GLU A 37 -16.75 -7.44 2.76
CA GLU A 37 -17.66 -8.19 3.65
C GLU A 37 -18.07 -9.55 3.08
N ARG A 38 -18.26 -9.66 1.76
CA ARG A 38 -18.64 -10.92 1.10
C ARG A 38 -17.50 -11.94 1.02
N ASN A 39 -16.26 -11.48 0.80
CA ASN A 39 -15.11 -12.37 0.59
C ASN A 39 -14.26 -12.61 1.84
N LEU A 40 -14.24 -11.65 2.78
CA LEU A 40 -13.43 -11.72 4.00
C LEU A 40 -14.27 -11.94 5.27
N GLY A 41 -15.59 -12.07 5.14
CA GLY A 41 -16.52 -12.31 6.24
C GLY A 41 -16.87 -11.06 7.05
N GLY A 42 -17.54 -11.25 8.20
CA GLY A 42 -18.03 -10.16 9.04
C GLY A 42 -16.90 -9.30 9.61
N GLY A 43 -16.84 -8.03 9.20
CA GLY A 43 -15.73 -7.12 9.50
C GLY A 43 -14.61 -7.15 8.45
N GLY A 44 -14.86 -7.80 7.32
CA GLY A 44 -13.95 -7.92 6.18
C GLY A 44 -13.48 -6.57 5.65
N THR A 45 -14.29 -5.52 5.75
CA THR A 45 -13.90 -4.15 5.40
C THR A 45 -12.71 -3.65 6.24
N ARG A 46 -12.67 -3.94 7.56
CA ARG A 46 -11.55 -3.55 8.41
C ARG A 46 -10.27 -4.28 8.02
N LEU A 47 -10.38 -5.57 7.73
CA LEU A 47 -9.25 -6.35 7.26
C LEU A 47 -8.75 -5.84 5.91
N PHE A 48 -9.66 -5.51 5.00
CA PHE A 48 -9.34 -4.95 3.69
C PHE A 48 -8.54 -3.65 3.79
N TYR A 49 -8.97 -2.70 4.62
CA TYR A 49 -8.23 -1.44 4.80
C TYR A 49 -6.85 -1.65 5.45
N LYS A 50 -6.71 -2.63 6.35
CA LYS A 50 -5.40 -3.00 6.91
C LYS A 50 -4.49 -3.64 5.86
N LEU A 51 -5.02 -4.56 5.05
CA LEU A 51 -4.28 -5.20 3.96
C LEU A 51 -3.82 -4.17 2.91
N LEU A 52 -4.68 -3.21 2.59
CA LEU A 52 -4.36 -2.12 1.68
C LEU A 52 -3.28 -1.20 2.27
N GLY A 53 -3.36 -0.89 3.57
CA GLY A 53 -2.31 -0.16 4.28
C GLY A 53 -0.96 -0.90 4.29
N ILE A 54 -0.95 -2.21 4.52
CA ILE A 54 0.25 -3.05 4.42
C ILE A 54 0.84 -3.01 3.01
N LEU A 55 -0.01 -3.10 1.98
CA LEU A 55 0.43 -3.00 0.58
C LEU A 55 1.10 -1.64 0.30
N ILE A 56 0.53 -0.54 0.81
CA ILE A 56 1.12 0.80 0.68
C ILE A 56 2.48 0.87 1.39
N ILE A 57 2.63 0.28 2.57
CA ILE A 57 3.92 0.20 3.27
C ILE A 57 4.95 -0.55 2.40
N PHE A 58 4.57 -1.68 1.81
CA PHE A 58 5.43 -2.43 0.89
C PHE A 58 5.88 -1.58 -0.30
N VAL A 59 4.96 -0.85 -0.93
CA VAL A 59 5.29 0.07 -2.04
C VAL A 59 6.24 1.17 -1.57
N GLY A 60 5.99 1.77 -0.41
CA GLY A 60 6.88 2.78 0.16
C GLY A 60 8.30 2.25 0.44
N MET A 61 8.41 1.01 0.92
CA MET A 61 9.71 0.33 1.09
C MET A 61 10.42 0.10 -0.24
N MET A 62 9.70 -0.32 -1.29
CA MET A 62 10.26 -0.51 -2.63
C MET A 62 10.79 0.81 -3.24
N ILE A 63 10.08 1.91 -3.03
CA ILE A 63 10.50 3.25 -3.47
C ILE A 63 11.76 3.69 -2.71
N THR A 64 11.79 3.48 -1.40
CA THR A 64 12.91 3.90 -0.53
C THR A 64 14.19 3.13 -0.85
N THR A 65 14.09 1.83 -1.10
CA THR A 65 15.23 0.92 -1.32
C THR A 65 15.76 0.91 -2.76
N ASN A 66 15.20 1.73 -3.64
CA ASN A 66 15.49 1.73 -5.08
C ASN A 66 15.19 0.37 -5.77
N LEU A 67 14.44 -0.52 -5.10
CA LEU A 67 13.96 -1.76 -5.70
C LEU A 67 12.90 -1.47 -6.76
N PHE A 68 12.22 -0.33 -6.70
CA PHE A 68 11.22 0.06 -7.69
C PHE A 68 11.79 0.12 -9.12
N ASP A 69 12.97 0.71 -9.32
CA ASP A 69 13.60 0.78 -10.65
C ASP A 69 13.98 -0.64 -11.14
N LYS A 70 14.47 -1.50 -10.24
CA LYS A 70 14.81 -2.90 -10.56
C LYS A 70 13.55 -3.72 -10.91
N PHE A 71 12.47 -3.52 -10.17
CA PHE A 71 11.20 -4.21 -10.36
C PHE A 71 10.52 -3.80 -11.66
N MET A 72 10.47 -2.50 -11.99
CA MET A 72 9.95 -2.03 -13.27
C MET A 72 10.77 -2.53 -14.45
N THR A 73 12.11 -2.54 -14.33
CA THR A 73 12.97 -3.08 -15.38
C THR A 73 12.72 -4.58 -15.59
N TRP A 74 12.49 -5.34 -14.52
CA TRP A 74 12.13 -6.76 -14.59
C TRP A 74 10.74 -6.98 -15.21
N LEU A 75 9.73 -6.20 -14.79
CA LEU A 75 8.36 -6.29 -15.30
C LEU A 75 8.27 -5.96 -16.79
N VAL A 76 8.91 -4.87 -17.20
CA VAL A 76 8.95 -4.44 -18.60
C VAL A 76 9.84 -5.38 -19.41
N GLY A 77 10.99 -5.79 -18.89
CA GLY A 77 11.88 -6.75 -19.55
C GLY A 77 11.23 -8.11 -19.79
N GLY A 78 10.36 -8.57 -18.89
CA GLY A 78 9.59 -9.81 -19.06
C GLY A 78 8.37 -9.68 -20.00
N LEU A 79 7.96 -8.46 -20.36
CA LEU A 79 6.89 -8.22 -21.34
C LEU A 79 7.43 -8.01 -22.77
N PHE A 80 8.70 -7.63 -22.91
CA PHE A 80 9.36 -7.35 -24.20
C PHE A 80 10.52 -8.30 -24.53
N GLY A 81 10.70 -9.37 -23.75
CA GLY A 81 11.61 -10.49 -24.04
C GLY A 81 10.81 -11.77 -24.33
#